data_AF-A0AB39V200-F1
#
_entry.id   AF-A0AB39V200-F1
#
_cell.length_a   1.000
_cell.length_b   1.000
_cell.length_c   1.000
_cell.angle_alpha   90.00
_cell.angle_beta   90.00
_cell.angle_gamma   90.00
#
_symmetry.space_group_name_H-M   'P 1'
#
loop_
_entity.id
_entity.type
_entity.pdbx_description
1 polymer ?
#
loop_
_entity_poly.entity_id
_entity_poly.type
_entity_poly.pdbx_seq_one_letter_code
_entity_poly.pdbx_strand_id
1 'polypeptide(L)'
;MKSSLPLPSLIIYVYIIYLLFSLIMKKIRFKAENLEELDGEFIFTFIRRIRKKEIYFNINEVKMCVLSRMLIQGGTFKTINFNVFLNDGYTFRLRKKRECLLFLQVCREKKNELYQKILSMIPADITVISIIEKELDNFKR
;
A
#
# COMPACT_ATOMS: atom_id res chain seq x y z
N MET A 1 -41.15 13.49 30.48
CA MET A 1 -39.75 13.82 30.84
C MET A 1 -39.01 14.24 29.57
N LYS A 2 -38.74 15.54 29.39
CA LYS A 2 -37.89 16.03 28.29
C LYS A 2 -36.44 16.05 28.79
N SER A 3 -35.74 14.95 28.65
CA SER A 3 -34.28 14.95 28.79
C SER A 3 -33.69 15.46 27.47
N SER A 4 -33.69 16.77 27.25
CA SER A 4 -32.88 17.36 26.19
C SER A 4 -31.42 17.17 26.60
N LEU A 5 -30.69 16.31 25.88
CA LEU A 5 -29.25 16.17 26.09
C LEU A 5 -28.62 17.57 26.01
N PRO A 6 -27.80 17.97 27.00
CA PRO A 6 -27.13 19.27 26.94
C PRO A 6 -26.24 19.30 25.68
N LEU A 7 -26.26 20.43 24.96
CA LEU A 7 -25.53 20.63 23.70
C LEU A 7 -24.07 20.09 23.73
N PRO A 8 -23.28 20.31 24.79
CA PRO A 8 -21.94 19.75 24.90
C PRO A 8 -21.88 18.22 24.80
N SER A 9 -22.82 17.52 25.44
CA SER A 9 -22.90 16.06 25.40
C SER A 9 -23.30 15.54 24.01
N LEU A 10 -24.16 16.27 23.30
CA LEU A 10 -24.53 15.95 21.92
C LEU A 10 -23.34 16.11 20.96
N ILE A 11 -22.54 17.17 21.10
CA ILE A 11 -21.32 17.40 20.31
C ILE A 11 -20.32 16.26 20.52
N ILE A 12 -20.10 15.85 21.77
CA ILE A 12 -19.21 14.72 22.11
C ILE A 12 -19.70 13.43 21.44
N TYR A 13 -21.00 13.15 21.50
CA TYR A 13 -21.58 11.94 20.91
C TYR A 13 -21.41 11.90 19.39
N VAL A 14 -21.69 13.01 18.69
CA VAL A 14 -21.46 13.14 17.25
C VAL A 14 -19.99 12.95 16.88
N TYR A 15 -19.07 13.51 17.69
CA TYR A 15 -17.64 13.36 17.48
C TYR A 15 -17.18 11.90 17.63
N ILE A 16 -17.67 11.18 18.65
CA ILE A 16 -17.37 9.75 18.85
C ILE A 16 -17.88 8.93 17.66
N ILE A 17 -19.11 9.16 17.20
CA ILE A 17 -19.67 8.49 16.02
C ILE A 17 -18.80 8.75 14.79
N TYR A 18 -18.39 9.99 14.57
CA TYR A 18 -17.53 10.36 13.46
C TYR A 18 -16.17 9.63 13.51
N LEU A 19 -15.56 9.54 14.70
CA LEU A 19 -14.31 8.81 14.89
C LEU A 19 -14.46 7.32 14.58
N LEU A 20 -15.50 6.67 15.12
CA LEU A 20 -15.79 5.26 14.84
C LEU A 20 -16.00 5.02 13.35
N PHE A 21 -16.81 5.86 12.69
CA PHE A 21 -17.03 5.79 11.26
C PHE A 21 -15.73 5.94 10.46
N SER A 22 -14.87 6.89 10.83
CA SER A 22 -13.56 7.11 10.20
C SER A 22 -12.65 5.88 10.31
N LEU A 23 -12.62 5.22 11.47
CA LEU A 23 -11.85 3.98 11.68
C LEU A 23 -12.39 2.83 10.83
N ILE A 24 -13.71 2.65 10.78
CA ILE A 24 -14.37 1.63 9.96
C ILE A 24 -14.07 1.85 8.48
N MET A 25 -14.23 3.09 8.00
CA MET A 25 -13.95 3.44 6.60
C MET A 25 -12.49 3.21 6.22
N LYS A 26 -11.53 3.50 7.12
CA LYS A 26 -10.11 3.17 6.88
C LYS A 26 -9.91 1.67 6.67
N LYS A 27 -10.55 0.83 7.50
CA LYS A 27 -10.47 -0.63 7.39
C LYS A 27 -11.10 -1.15 6.09
N ILE A 28 -12.24 -0.60 5.69
CA ILE A 28 -12.90 -0.95 4.42
C ILE A 28 -12.02 -0.58 3.22
N ARG A 29 -11.49 0.65 3.20
CA ARG A 29 -10.58 1.11 2.13
C ARG A 29 -9.36 0.21 2.00
N PHE A 30 -8.74 -0.15 3.13
CA PHE A 30 -7.59 -1.05 3.13
C PHE A 30 -7.94 -2.45 2.62
N LYS A 31 -9.10 -3.00 2.99
CA LYS A 31 -9.53 -4.31 2.47
C LYS A 31 -9.77 -4.28 0.96
N ALA A 32 -10.36 -3.19 0.46
CA ALA A 32 -10.70 -2.99 -0.94
C ALA A 32 -9.50 -2.61 -1.84
N GLU A 33 -8.38 -2.16 -1.27
CA GLU A 33 -7.12 -2.02 -2.02
C GLU A 33 -6.75 -3.39 -2.62
N ASN A 34 -6.45 -3.47 -3.91
CA ASN A 34 -5.96 -4.70 -4.54
C ASN A 34 -5.02 -4.34 -5.68
N LEU A 35 -3.95 -5.11 -5.85
CA LEU A 35 -3.08 -5.02 -7.01
C LEU A 35 -3.12 -6.37 -7.72
N GLU A 36 -3.61 -6.34 -8.96
CA GLU A 36 -3.59 -7.49 -9.87
C GLU A 36 -2.54 -7.24 -10.95
N GLU A 37 -1.89 -8.31 -11.39
CA GLU A 37 -0.90 -8.27 -12.46
C GLU A 37 -1.26 -9.29 -13.54
N LEU A 38 -1.15 -8.86 -14.80
CA LEU A 38 -1.30 -9.69 -15.98
C LEU A 38 -0.20 -9.33 -16.97
N ASP A 39 0.80 -10.20 -17.08
CA ASP A 39 1.92 -10.05 -17.99
C ASP A 39 2.61 -8.66 -17.97
N GLY A 40 2.79 -8.07 -16.79
CA GLY A 40 3.49 -6.80 -16.57
C GLY A 40 2.58 -5.58 -16.70
N GLU A 41 1.32 -5.79 -17.04
CA GLU A 41 0.24 -4.83 -16.85
C GLU A 41 -0.36 -4.98 -15.47
N PHE A 42 -0.69 -3.86 -14.84
CA PHE A 42 -1.23 -3.82 -13.50
C PHE A 42 -2.57 -3.14 -13.44
N ILE A 43 -3.43 -3.67 -12.58
CA ILE A 43 -4.69 -3.05 -12.18
C ILE A 43 -4.62 -2.80 -10.68
N PHE A 44 -4.49 -1.53 -10.29
CA PHE A 44 -4.56 -1.13 -8.89
C PHE A 44 -5.95 -0.59 -8.55
N THR A 45 -6.70 -1.38 -7.79
CA THR A 45 -8.02 -1.03 -7.28
C THR A 45 -7.92 -0.38 -5.91
N PHE A 46 -8.67 0.70 -5.66
CA PHE A 46 -8.78 1.31 -4.33
C PHE A 46 -10.07 2.11 -4.16
N ILE A 47 -10.43 2.48 -2.92
CA ILE A 47 -11.58 3.35 -2.64
C ILE A 47 -11.11 4.77 -2.33
N ARG A 48 -11.48 5.74 -3.18
CA ARG A 48 -11.26 7.17 -2.94
C ARG A 48 -12.52 7.81 -2.36
N ARG A 49 -12.42 8.29 -1.12
CA ARG A 49 -13.54 8.81 -0.31
C ARG A 49 -14.63 7.76 -0.09
N ILE A 50 -15.46 7.53 -1.10
CA ILE A 50 -16.63 6.62 -1.08
C ILE A 50 -16.75 5.83 -2.41
N ARG A 51 -16.02 6.20 -3.46
CA ARG A 51 -16.11 5.53 -4.78
C ARG A 51 -14.92 4.62 -5.03
N LYS A 52 -15.18 3.45 -5.63
CA LYS A 52 -14.13 2.58 -6.18
C LYS A 52 -13.45 3.31 -7.35
N LYS A 53 -12.13 3.17 -7.43
CA LYS A 53 -11.28 3.67 -8.50
C LYS A 53 -10.27 2.59 -8.86
N GLU A 54 -9.87 2.60 -10.12
CA GLU A 54 -8.91 1.66 -10.70
C GLU A 54 -7.85 2.47 -11.45
N ILE A 55 -6.60 2.06 -11.34
CA ILE A 55 -5.46 2.62 -12.08
C ILE A 55 -4.89 1.46 -12.90
N TYR A 56 -4.88 1.63 -14.21
CA TYR A 56 -4.26 0.70 -15.16
C TYR A 56 -2.91 1.27 -15.55
N PHE A 57 -1.86 0.48 -15.45
CA PHE A 57 -0.52 0.93 -15.83
C PHE A 57 0.37 -0.25 -16.21
N ASN A 58 1.26 -0.05 -17.18
CA ASN A 58 2.33 -0.99 -17.47
C ASN A 58 3.55 -0.75 -16.55
N ILE A 59 4.33 -1.78 -16.25
CA ILE A 59 5.58 -1.65 -15.48
C ILE A 59 6.55 -0.62 -16.07
N ASN A 60 6.52 -0.41 -17.39
CA ASN A 60 7.35 0.56 -18.09
C ASN A 60 6.97 2.00 -17.75
N GLU A 61 5.71 2.25 -17.40
CA GLU A 61 5.19 3.56 -16.99
C GLU A 61 5.59 3.95 -15.55
N VAL A 62 6.13 3.01 -14.77
CA VAL A 62 6.64 3.30 -13.44
C VAL A 62 7.94 4.10 -13.53
N LYS A 63 7.88 5.35 -13.07
CA LYS A 63 9.00 6.29 -12.99
C LYS A 63 9.94 5.96 -11.84
N MET A 64 9.36 5.72 -10.67
CA MET A 64 10.08 5.34 -9.46
C MET A 64 9.13 4.70 -8.45
N CYS A 65 9.71 3.94 -7.52
CA CYS A 65 9.02 3.34 -6.40
C CYS A 65 9.90 3.51 -5.16
N VAL A 66 9.30 4.00 -4.07
CA VAL A 66 10.04 4.35 -2.84
C VAL A 66 9.46 3.61 -1.65
N LEU A 67 10.32 2.95 -0.88
CA LEU A 67 9.95 2.32 0.39
C LEU A 67 9.50 3.41 1.37
N SER A 68 8.23 3.37 1.75
CA SER A 68 7.59 4.41 2.57
C SER A 68 7.40 4.01 4.03
N ARG A 69 7.27 2.70 4.30
CA ARG A 69 7.16 2.16 5.66
C ARG A 69 7.62 0.72 5.67
N MET A 70 8.34 0.35 6.72
CA MET A 70 8.84 -0.99 6.93
C MET A 70 8.76 -1.34 8.42
N LEU A 71 8.37 -2.57 8.73
CA LEU A 71 8.43 -3.15 10.06
C LEU A 71 8.82 -4.62 9.93
N ILE A 72 9.97 -4.98 10.51
CA ILE A 72 10.49 -6.35 10.54
C ILE A 72 10.15 -6.95 11.90
N GLN A 73 9.61 -8.18 11.90
CA GLN A 73 9.37 -8.95 13.12
C GLN A 73 9.69 -10.42 12.83
N GLY A 74 10.55 -11.04 13.66
CA GLY A 74 10.93 -12.44 13.51
C GLY A 74 11.66 -12.78 12.20
N GLY A 75 12.48 -11.86 11.68
CA GLY A 75 13.23 -12.07 10.42
C GLY A 75 12.40 -11.99 9.14
N THR A 76 11.17 -11.46 9.22
CA THR A 76 10.28 -11.23 8.06
C THR A 76 9.63 -9.86 8.14
N PHE A 77 9.16 -9.33 7.02
CA PHE A 77 8.35 -8.10 7.01
C PHE A 77 6.97 -8.37 7.58
N LYS A 78 6.66 -7.75 8.72
CA LYS A 78 5.29 -7.61 9.21
C LYS A 78 4.53 -6.55 8.43
N THR A 79 5.21 -5.49 8.01
CA THR A 79 4.64 -4.44 7.19
C THR A 79 5.69 -3.93 6.22
N ILE A 80 5.31 -3.80 4.96
CA ILE A 80 6.12 -3.17 3.93
C ILE A 80 5.15 -2.37 3.04
N ASN A 81 5.47 -1.10 2.81
CA ASN A 81 4.64 -0.21 2.01
C ASN A 81 5.51 0.53 1.00
N PHE A 82 5.06 0.61 -0.23
CA PHE A 82 5.72 1.36 -1.29
C PHE A 82 4.84 2.51 -1.77
N ASN A 83 5.44 3.66 -2.07
CA ASN A 83 4.81 4.68 -2.89
C ASN A 83 5.30 4.49 -4.33
N VAL A 84 4.37 4.28 -5.26
CA VAL A 84 4.64 4.12 -6.69
C VAL A 84 4.30 5.42 -7.39
N PHE A 85 5.20 5.87 -8.26
CA PHE A 85 5.08 7.08 -9.06
C PHE A 85 5.10 6.71 -10.53
N LEU A 86 4.06 7.08 -11.26
CA LEU A 86 3.91 6.86 -12.69
C LEU A 86 4.43 8.07 -13.48
N ASN A 87 4.76 7.85 -14.75
CA ASN A 87 5.30 8.88 -15.65
C ASN A 87 4.31 10.02 -15.91
N ASP A 88 3.02 9.74 -15.90
CA ASP A 88 1.92 10.69 -16.09
C ASP A 88 1.60 11.53 -14.83
N GLY A 89 2.38 11.37 -13.76
CA GLY A 89 2.23 12.08 -12.50
C GLY A 89 1.26 11.44 -11.51
N TYR A 90 0.62 10.32 -11.85
CA TYR A 90 -0.17 9.57 -10.87
C TYR A 90 0.72 8.93 -9.81
N THR A 91 0.23 8.92 -8.58
CA THR A 91 0.90 8.30 -7.44
C THR A 91 -0.08 7.49 -6.61
N PHE A 92 0.34 6.31 -6.17
CA PHE A 92 -0.44 5.48 -5.26
C PHE A 92 0.46 4.75 -4.28
N ARG A 93 -0.13 4.21 -3.21
CA ARG A 93 0.60 3.51 -2.16
C ARG A 93 0.17 2.05 -2.12
N LEU A 94 1.12 1.15 -2.31
CA LEU A 94 0.97 -0.27 -1.99
C LEU A 94 1.18 -0.44 -0.49
N ARG A 95 0.22 -1.08 0.18
CA ARG A 95 0.22 -1.22 1.65
C ARG A 95 0.13 -2.66 2.12
N LYS A 96 -0.38 -3.56 1.27
CA LYS A 96 -0.43 -4.97 1.62
C LYS A 96 0.90 -5.60 1.24
N LYS A 97 1.44 -6.38 2.17
CA LYS A 97 2.67 -7.15 1.96
C LYS A 97 2.64 -7.95 0.66
N ARG A 98 1.55 -8.69 0.41
CA ARG A 98 1.37 -9.49 -0.82
C ARG A 98 1.49 -8.66 -2.09
N GLU A 99 0.81 -7.51 -2.15
CA GLU A 99 0.83 -6.60 -3.31
C GLU A 99 2.22 -6.01 -3.53
N CYS A 100 2.93 -5.68 -2.44
CA CYS A 100 4.29 -5.19 -2.50
C CYS A 100 5.25 -6.26 -3.04
N LEU A 101 5.13 -7.51 -2.55
CA LEU A 101 5.94 -8.63 -3.03
C LEU A 101 5.63 -8.97 -4.49
N LEU A 102 4.35 -8.98 -4.89
CA LEU A 102 3.93 -9.14 -6.29
C LEU A 102 4.59 -8.09 -7.18
N PHE A 103 4.47 -6.81 -6.80
CA PHE A 103 5.05 -5.71 -7.55
C PHE A 103 6.58 -5.83 -7.68
N LEU A 104 7.27 -6.13 -6.58
CA LEU A 104 8.72 -6.32 -6.57
C LEU A 104 9.16 -7.51 -7.43
N GLN A 105 8.43 -8.64 -7.36
CA GLN A 105 8.70 -9.82 -8.18
C GLN A 105 8.64 -9.49 -9.68
N VAL A 106 7.63 -8.73 -10.09
CA VAL A 106 7.47 -8.30 -11.50
C VAL A 106 8.54 -7.29 -11.88
N CYS A 107 8.92 -6.37 -10.99
CA CYS A 107 10.08 -5.48 -11.22
C CYS A 107 11.34 -6.32 -11.45
N ARG A 108 11.61 -7.32 -10.61
CA ARG A 108 12.78 -8.20 -10.70
C ARG A 108 12.85 -8.93 -12.04
N GLU A 109 11.73 -9.45 -12.53
CA GLU A 109 11.67 -10.24 -13.77
C GLU A 109 11.62 -9.39 -15.04
N LYS A 110 10.87 -8.28 -15.05
CA LYS A 110 10.55 -7.53 -16.28
C LYS A 110 11.26 -6.19 -16.41
N LYS A 111 11.66 -5.58 -15.30
CA LYS A 111 12.29 -4.25 -15.27
C LYS A 111 13.36 -4.19 -14.18
N ASN A 112 14.39 -5.03 -14.32
CA ASN A 112 15.43 -5.19 -13.30
C ASN A 112 16.11 -3.86 -12.95
N GLU A 113 16.26 -2.93 -13.89
CA GLU A 113 16.77 -1.58 -13.61
C GLU A 113 15.94 -0.84 -12.54
N LEU A 114 14.60 -0.93 -12.63
CA LEU A 114 13.72 -0.36 -11.62
C LEU A 114 13.87 -1.10 -10.28
N TYR A 115 13.99 -2.42 -10.32
CA TYR A 115 14.21 -3.23 -9.12
C TYR A 115 15.50 -2.82 -8.38
N GLN A 116 16.62 -2.75 -9.09
CA GLN A 116 17.90 -2.31 -8.52
C GLN A 116 17.83 -0.88 -7.98
N LYS A 117 17.10 0.02 -8.67
CA LYS A 117 16.88 1.39 -8.21
C LYS A 117 16.04 1.45 -6.93
N ILE A 118 15.07 0.55 -6.76
CA ILE A 118 14.30 0.43 -5.51
C ILE A 118 15.22 -0.03 -4.39
N LEU A 119 16.01 -1.08 -4.62
CA LEU A 119 16.92 -1.62 -3.61
C LEU A 119 17.98 -0.61 -3.18
N SER A 120 18.54 0.18 -4.11
CA SER A 120 19.55 1.18 -3.78
C SER A 120 19.01 2.39 -2.99
N MET A 121 17.70 2.63 -3.05
CA MET A 121 17.03 3.65 -2.23
C MET A 121 16.71 3.19 -0.81
N ILE A 122 16.79 1.88 -0.53
CA ILE A 122 16.60 1.36 0.82
C ILE A 122 17.87 1.70 1.61
N PRO A 123 17.78 2.52 2.68
CA PRO A 123 18.95 2.88 3.47
C PRO A 123 19.61 1.58 3.97
N ALA A 124 20.89 1.45 3.60
CA ALA A 124 21.63 0.22 3.35
C ALA A 124 21.92 -0.67 4.57
N ASP A 125 20.88 -1.27 5.16
CA ASP A 125 21.07 -2.50 5.91
C ASP A 125 20.98 -3.68 4.93
N ILE A 126 22.13 -4.30 4.65
CA ILE A 126 22.24 -5.56 3.87
C ILE A 126 21.21 -6.60 4.36
N THR A 127 20.88 -6.55 5.66
CA THR A 127 19.84 -7.35 6.32
C THR A 127 18.43 -7.12 5.77
N VAL A 128 18.07 -5.90 5.40
CA VAL A 128 16.75 -5.58 4.84
C VAL A 128 16.63 -6.15 3.44
N ILE A 129 17.65 -5.94 2.61
CA ILE A 129 17.69 -6.45 1.24
C ILE A 129 17.65 -7.98 1.25
N SER A 130 18.42 -8.63 2.13
CA SER A 130 18.40 -10.10 2.22
C SER A 130 17.06 -10.66 2.69
N ILE A 131 16.32 -9.95 3.56
CA ILE A 131 14.94 -10.32 3.91
C ILE A 131 14.01 -10.15 2.70
N ILE A 132 14.15 -9.09 1.90
CA ILE A 132 13.35 -8.89 0.67
C ILE A 132 13.59 -10.04 -0.30
N GLU A 133 14.85 -10.34 -0.62
CA GLU A 133 15.21 -11.43 -1.53
C GLU A 133 14.66 -12.77 -1.03
N LYS A 134 14.86 -13.08 0.26
CA LYS A 134 14.31 -14.31 0.86
C LYS A 134 12.79 -14.36 0.78
N GLU A 135 12.09 -13.26 1.00
CA GLU A 135 10.63 -13.25 0.87
C GLU A 135 10.15 -13.39 -0.57
N LEU A 136 10.86 -12.78 -1.53
CA LEU A 136 10.55 -12.91 -2.97
C LEU A 136 10.81 -14.33 -3.48
N ASP A 137 11.88 -14.98 -3.05
CA ASP A 137 12.19 -16.37 -3.43
C ASP A 137 11.15 -17.36 -2.91
N ASN A 138 10.54 -17.06 -1.76
CA ASN A 138 9.45 -17.85 -1.18
C ASN A 138 8.06 -17.40 -1.67
N PHE A 139 7.96 -16.33 -2.45
CA PHE A 139 6.69 -15.78 -2.90
C PHE A 139 6.17 -16.54 -4.12
N LYS A 140 4.99 -17.16 -3.98
CA LYS A 140 4.24 -17.72 -5.11
C LYS A 140 3.21 -16.69 -5.56
N ARG A 141 3.22 -16.38 -6.86
CA ARG A 141 2.26 -15.46 -7.50
C ARG A 141 0.83 -15.97 -7.35
#